data_AF-A0A960INX8-F1
#
_entry.id   AF-A0A960INX8-F1
#
_cell.length_a   1.000
_cell.length_b   1.000
_cell.length_c   1.000
_cell.angle_alpha   90.00
_cell.angle_beta   90.00
_cell.angle_gamma   90.00
#
_symmetry.space_group_name_H-M   'P 1'
#
loop_
_entity.id
_entity.type
_entity.pdbx_description
1 polymer ?
#
loop_
_entity_poly.entity_id
_entity_poly.type
_entity_poly.pdbx_seq_one_letter_code
_entity_poly.pdbx_strand_id
1 'polypeptide(L)'
;MTVVDKSSRPSSATRKSPLAEEIARRTGAARERWEAERARAEASRPAWKKDFTTVSGMEIPPLVTPEQVGVDPVEEIGVPGEFPYTRGIHPTGYRGKLWTMRQFAGFGSAEDTNRRFKYLLEQGQTGLSVAFHLPTLYGYDSDHPMATGEVGKCGVAIDTLADMEALFEGIPIGEVTTSMTINSTAPILLAMYLAVAEKQGVDIARDVSGTLQNDILKEYIAQKEYIYPPRPSMRLITDQFSFARERAPRWNTISISGYHIREAGSTALQELAFTLRDGMEYVEYGMRAGLDVDDFAPRLSFFFNSHNDFF
;
A
#
# COMPACT_ATOMS: atom_id res chain seq x y z
N MET A 1 -7.45 -20.62 -17.35
CA MET A 1 -7.99 -19.40 -16.72
C MET A 1 -9.21 -18.98 -17.54
N THR A 2 -10.39 -19.38 -17.08
CA THR A 2 -11.64 -19.17 -17.81
C THR A 2 -12.02 -17.70 -17.68
N VAL A 3 -12.04 -16.98 -18.80
CA VAL A 3 -12.61 -15.63 -18.89
C VAL A 3 -14.06 -15.75 -18.44
N VAL A 4 -14.41 -15.16 -17.29
CA VAL A 4 -15.80 -15.09 -16.85
C VAL A 4 -16.51 -14.14 -17.80
N ASP A 5 -17.18 -14.73 -18.77
CA ASP A 5 -18.13 -14.08 -19.65
C ASP A 5 -19.22 -13.39 -18.79
N LYS A 6 -19.22 -12.06 -18.78
CA LYS A 6 -20.21 -11.25 -18.06
C LYS A 6 -21.57 -11.22 -18.79
N SER A 7 -21.72 -11.85 -19.95
CA SER A 7 -22.94 -11.76 -20.77
C SER A 7 -24.01 -12.82 -20.47
N SER A 8 -23.78 -13.76 -19.54
CA SER A 8 -24.75 -14.81 -19.21
C SER A 8 -25.04 -14.96 -17.71
N ARG A 9 -25.58 -13.92 -17.07
CA ARG A 9 -26.22 -14.07 -15.74
C ARG A 9 -27.74 -14.12 -15.92
N PRO A 10 -28.43 -15.19 -15.46
CA PRO A 10 -29.88 -15.15 -15.39
C PRO A 10 -30.29 -14.06 -14.40
N SER A 11 -31.09 -13.10 -14.85
CA SER A 11 -31.81 -12.17 -13.99
C SER A 11 -32.78 -12.98 -13.13
N SER A 12 -32.36 -13.36 -11.92
CA SER A 12 -33.33 -13.74 -10.91
C SER A 12 -34.02 -12.45 -10.46
N ALA A 13 -35.17 -12.17 -11.05
CA ALA A 13 -36.08 -11.14 -10.55
C ALA A 13 -36.63 -11.61 -9.19
N THR A 14 -35.82 -11.46 -8.14
CA THR A 14 -36.28 -11.54 -6.76
C THR A 14 -37.34 -10.47 -6.58
N ARG A 15 -38.60 -10.88 -6.34
CA ARG A 15 -39.68 -9.96 -5.94
C ARG A 15 -39.16 -9.12 -4.79
N LYS A 16 -39.07 -7.81 -4.97
CA LYS A 16 -38.68 -6.89 -3.91
C LYS A 16 -39.70 -7.01 -2.78
N SER A 17 -39.22 -7.06 -1.55
CA SER A 17 -40.11 -7.06 -0.38
C SER A 17 -41.02 -5.83 -0.42
N PRO A 18 -42.29 -5.92 0.00
CA PRO A 18 -43.18 -4.75 0.08
C PRO A 18 -42.57 -3.57 0.87
N LEU A 19 -41.73 -3.87 1.87
CA LEU A 19 -40.99 -2.83 2.61
C LEU A 19 -39.94 -2.12 1.74
N ALA A 20 -39.22 -2.86 0.89
CA ALA A 20 -38.20 -2.29 0.01
C ALA A 20 -38.83 -1.42 -1.08
N GLU A 21 -39.99 -1.82 -1.61
CA GLU A 21 -40.77 -1.02 -2.56
C GLU A 21 -41.30 0.26 -1.91
N GLU A 22 -41.82 0.18 -0.68
CA GLU A 22 -42.30 1.34 0.06
C GLU A 22 -41.17 2.33 0.42
N ILE A 23 -39.99 1.82 0.82
CA ILE A 23 -38.81 2.66 1.05
C ILE A 23 -38.40 3.35 -0.23
N ALA A 24 -38.29 2.63 -1.35
CA ALA A 24 -37.92 3.22 -2.64
C ALA A 24 -38.92 4.32 -3.07
N ARG A 25 -40.22 4.08 -2.90
CA ARG A 25 -41.27 5.06 -3.21
C ARG A 25 -41.16 6.31 -2.35
N ARG A 26 -40.96 6.15 -1.03
CA ARG A 26 -40.84 7.28 -0.10
C ARG A 26 -39.59 8.10 -0.33
N THR A 27 -38.46 7.44 -0.59
CA THR A 27 -37.19 8.11 -0.89
C THR A 27 -37.25 8.84 -2.22
N GLY A 28 -37.81 8.22 -3.26
CA GLY A 28 -38.02 8.87 -4.56
C GLY A 28 -38.89 10.13 -4.44
N ALA A 29 -40.03 10.03 -3.73
CA ALA A 29 -40.89 11.19 -3.49
C ALA A 29 -40.19 12.30 -2.67
N ALA A 30 -39.31 11.93 -1.72
CA ALA A 30 -38.51 12.90 -0.98
C ALA A 30 -37.47 13.60 -1.86
N ARG A 31 -36.82 12.85 -2.76
CA ARG A 31 -35.87 13.38 -3.74
C ARG A 31 -36.55 14.37 -4.69
N GLU A 32 -37.70 14.03 -5.26
CA GLU A 32 -38.45 14.94 -6.15
C GLU A 32 -38.82 16.26 -5.46
N ARG A 33 -39.28 16.19 -4.20
CA ARG A 33 -39.56 17.41 -3.41
C ARG A 33 -38.29 18.24 -3.20
N TRP A 34 -37.17 17.60 -2.90
CA TRP A 34 -35.88 18.29 -2.73
C TRP A 34 -35.38 18.92 -4.03
N GLU A 35 -35.49 18.22 -5.17
CA GLU A 35 -35.10 18.74 -6.48
C GLU A 35 -35.89 20.00 -6.86
N ALA A 36 -37.21 20.01 -6.59
CA ALA A 36 -38.06 21.17 -6.83
C ALA A 36 -37.65 22.38 -5.96
N GLU A 37 -37.38 22.17 -4.67
CA GLU A 37 -36.95 23.25 -3.77
C GLU A 37 -35.53 23.74 -4.09
N ARG A 38 -34.60 22.83 -4.45
CA ARG A 38 -33.25 23.20 -4.91
C ARG A 38 -33.34 24.11 -6.12
N ALA A 39 -34.12 23.75 -7.13
CA ALA A 39 -34.24 24.55 -8.35
C ALA A 39 -34.76 25.98 -8.06
N ARG A 40 -35.72 26.12 -7.14
CA ARG A 40 -36.19 27.45 -6.67
C ARG A 40 -35.09 28.22 -5.95
N ALA A 41 -34.34 27.58 -5.07
CA ALA A 41 -33.24 28.21 -4.34
C ALA A 41 -32.14 28.68 -5.29
N GLU A 42 -31.72 27.84 -6.23
CA GLU A 42 -30.66 28.16 -7.20
C GLU A 42 -31.05 29.27 -8.19
N ALA A 43 -32.33 29.40 -8.51
CA ALA A 43 -32.84 30.52 -9.29
C ALA A 43 -32.66 31.87 -8.56
N SER A 44 -32.74 31.87 -7.22
CA SER A 44 -32.54 33.07 -6.39
C SER A 44 -31.08 33.32 -6.02
N ARG A 45 -30.29 32.26 -5.89
CA ARG A 45 -28.89 32.26 -5.47
C ARG A 45 -28.14 31.20 -6.26
N PRO A 46 -27.55 31.57 -7.41
CA PRO A 46 -26.76 30.64 -8.21
C PRO A 46 -25.61 30.05 -7.40
N ALA A 47 -25.14 28.87 -7.81
CA ALA A 47 -23.97 28.24 -7.21
C ALA A 47 -22.74 29.16 -7.30
N TRP A 48 -21.94 29.17 -6.22
CA TRP A 48 -20.75 30.03 -6.12
C TRP A 48 -19.58 29.58 -7.01
N LYS A 49 -19.61 28.32 -7.48
CA LYS A 49 -18.74 27.78 -8.52
C LYS A 49 -19.56 26.93 -9.48
N LYS A 50 -19.03 26.77 -10.70
CA LYS A 50 -19.70 25.98 -11.76
C LYS A 50 -19.59 24.48 -11.53
N ASP A 51 -18.41 24.01 -11.11
CA ASP A 51 -18.11 22.58 -11.08
C ASP A 51 -17.82 22.10 -9.65
N PHE A 52 -18.67 21.19 -9.16
CA PHE A 52 -18.44 20.46 -7.91
C PHE A 52 -17.88 19.09 -8.27
N THR A 53 -16.55 19.01 -8.39
CA THR A 53 -15.85 17.77 -8.65
C THR A 53 -14.98 17.37 -7.47
N THR A 54 -14.63 16.09 -7.43
CA THR A 54 -13.46 15.61 -6.68
C THR A 54 -12.18 16.24 -7.24
N VAL A 55 -11.08 16.16 -6.50
CA VAL A 55 -9.74 16.55 -6.96
C VAL A 55 -9.32 15.73 -8.20
N SER A 56 -9.92 14.55 -8.39
CA SER A 56 -9.70 13.69 -9.57
C SER A 56 -10.63 14.01 -10.75
N GLY A 57 -11.45 15.07 -10.66
CA GLY A 57 -12.33 15.51 -11.74
C GLY A 57 -13.62 14.71 -11.90
N MET A 58 -14.01 13.89 -10.91
CA MET A 58 -15.32 13.23 -10.93
C MET A 58 -16.39 14.19 -10.43
N GLU A 59 -17.49 14.30 -11.16
CA GLU A 59 -18.64 15.10 -10.73
C GLU A 59 -19.24 14.54 -9.44
N ILE A 60 -19.46 15.41 -8.46
CA ILE A 60 -20.10 15.06 -7.19
C ILE A 60 -21.59 15.41 -7.30
N PRO A 61 -22.50 14.42 -7.33
CA PRO A 61 -23.92 14.70 -7.34
C PRO A 61 -24.30 15.45 -6.04
N PRO A 62 -25.20 16.44 -6.13
CA PRO A 62 -25.60 17.25 -4.97
C PRO A 62 -26.38 16.45 -3.91
N LEU A 63 -26.93 15.30 -4.29
CA LEU A 63 -27.59 14.34 -3.41
C LEU A 63 -27.44 12.93 -4.01
N VAL A 64 -27.08 11.96 -3.16
CA VAL A 64 -27.13 10.53 -3.48
C VAL A 64 -28.14 9.86 -2.55
N THR A 65 -29.17 9.26 -3.12
CA THR A 65 -30.20 8.49 -2.40
C THR A 65 -30.01 6.98 -2.61
N PRO A 66 -30.51 6.12 -1.70
CA PRO A 66 -30.40 4.67 -1.81
C PRO A 66 -30.75 4.07 -3.19
N GLU A 67 -31.75 4.61 -3.89
CA GLU A 67 -32.12 4.14 -5.23
C GLU A 67 -31.10 4.47 -6.33
N GLN A 68 -30.16 5.40 -6.08
CA GLN A 68 -29.11 5.81 -7.01
C GLN A 68 -27.82 5.00 -6.87
N VAL A 69 -27.62 4.25 -5.78
CA VAL A 69 -26.34 3.60 -5.47
C VAL A 69 -26.07 2.39 -6.37
N GLY A 70 -27.10 1.71 -6.90
CA GLY A 70 -26.95 0.72 -7.98
C GLY A 70 -26.07 -0.51 -7.68
N VAL A 71 -25.71 -0.76 -6.42
CA VAL A 71 -24.87 -1.90 -5.99
C VAL A 71 -25.70 -2.99 -5.33
N ASP A 72 -25.25 -4.25 -5.45
CA ASP A 72 -25.71 -5.36 -4.61
C ASP A 72 -24.99 -5.34 -3.26
N PRO A 73 -25.67 -5.02 -2.14
CA PRO A 73 -25.01 -4.90 -0.84
C PRO A 73 -24.41 -6.22 -0.33
N VAL A 74 -24.91 -7.37 -0.77
CA VAL A 74 -24.39 -8.66 -0.31
C VAL A 74 -23.12 -9.01 -1.07
N GLU A 75 -23.16 -8.91 -2.40
CA GLU A 75 -22.06 -9.36 -3.27
C GLU A 75 -20.93 -8.31 -3.41
N GLU A 76 -21.26 -7.01 -3.37
CA GLU A 76 -20.29 -5.93 -3.64
C GLU A 76 -19.81 -5.20 -2.36
N ILE A 77 -20.64 -5.18 -1.31
CA ILE A 77 -20.28 -4.56 -0.02
C ILE A 77 -19.90 -5.63 1.02
N GLY A 78 -20.72 -6.65 1.22
CA GLY A 78 -20.42 -7.80 2.07
C GLY A 78 -20.17 -7.47 3.55
N VAL A 79 -19.42 -8.34 4.21
CA VAL A 79 -19.01 -8.25 5.63
C VAL A 79 -17.47 -8.23 5.75
N PRO A 80 -16.90 -7.60 6.79
CA PRO A 80 -15.45 -7.56 6.95
C PRO A 80 -14.86 -8.96 7.17
N GLY A 81 -13.68 -9.23 6.59
CA GLY A 81 -13.02 -10.53 6.66
C GLY A 81 -13.44 -11.54 5.60
N GLU A 82 -14.37 -11.19 4.71
CA GLU A 82 -14.82 -12.03 3.60
C GLU A 82 -14.71 -11.28 2.27
N PHE A 83 -14.43 -12.00 1.18
CA PHE A 83 -14.41 -11.43 -0.17
C PHE A 83 -15.78 -10.79 -0.48
N PRO A 84 -15.84 -9.59 -1.09
CA PRO A 84 -14.76 -8.84 -1.76
C PRO A 84 -13.94 -7.90 -0.85
N TYR A 85 -14.05 -8.04 0.48
CA TYR A 85 -13.29 -7.27 1.47
C TYR A 85 -13.51 -5.75 1.45
N THR A 86 -14.58 -5.26 0.80
CA THR A 86 -14.93 -3.83 0.72
C THR A 86 -15.01 -3.16 2.10
N ARG A 87 -15.41 -3.89 3.13
CA ARG A 87 -15.51 -3.40 4.52
C ARG A 87 -14.26 -3.67 5.39
N GLY A 88 -13.19 -4.19 4.79
CA GLY A 88 -11.93 -4.52 5.45
C GLY A 88 -11.60 -6.00 5.44
N ILE A 89 -10.30 -6.31 5.47
CA ILE A 89 -9.75 -7.68 5.38
C ILE A 89 -9.82 -8.48 6.69
N HIS A 90 -10.17 -7.84 7.81
CA HIS A 90 -10.21 -8.48 9.12
C HIS A 90 -11.61 -8.38 9.74
N PRO A 91 -12.18 -9.49 10.27
CA PRO A 91 -13.55 -9.51 10.78
C PRO A 91 -13.80 -8.59 11.98
N THR A 92 -12.76 -8.29 12.76
CA THR A 92 -12.86 -7.41 13.95
C THR A 92 -12.41 -5.98 13.70
N GLY A 93 -11.80 -5.70 12.54
CA GLY A 93 -11.20 -4.39 12.21
C GLY A 93 -10.39 -3.79 13.37
N TYR A 94 -10.53 -2.48 13.57
CA TYR A 94 -9.78 -1.76 14.61
C TYR A 94 -10.30 -1.95 16.04
N ARG A 95 -11.41 -2.67 16.24
CA ARG A 95 -11.85 -3.09 17.58
C ARG A 95 -11.00 -4.25 18.11
N GLY A 96 -10.43 -5.06 17.22
CA GLY A 96 -9.51 -6.13 17.58
C GLY A 96 -8.08 -5.62 17.77
N LYS A 97 -7.56 -4.89 16.78
CA LYS A 97 -6.21 -4.32 16.81
C LYS A 97 -6.17 -3.02 16.01
N LEU A 98 -5.60 -1.96 16.60
CA LEU A 98 -5.36 -0.70 15.87
C LEU A 98 -4.34 -0.92 14.74
N TRP A 99 -4.35 -0.03 13.75
CA TRP A 99 -3.30 -0.02 12.73
C TRP A 99 -1.92 0.17 13.38
N THR A 100 -0.89 -0.36 12.74
CA THR A 100 0.48 -0.12 13.19
C THR A 100 0.84 1.34 12.95
N MET A 101 1.08 2.10 14.01
CA MET A 101 1.66 3.43 13.91
C MET A 101 3.15 3.25 13.58
N ARG A 102 3.55 3.69 12.38
CA ARG A 102 4.89 3.47 11.84
C ARG A 102 5.41 4.76 11.22
N GLN A 103 6.16 5.54 12.00
CA GLN A 103 6.79 6.76 11.50
C GLN A 103 8.00 6.41 10.64
N PHE A 104 8.08 7.07 9.48
CA PHE A 104 9.22 7.02 8.58
C PHE A 104 10.40 7.77 9.20
N ALA A 105 11.56 7.11 9.35
CA ALA A 105 12.74 7.72 9.96
C ALA A 105 14.04 7.20 9.34
N GLY A 106 14.97 8.12 9.16
CA GLY A 106 16.33 7.88 8.70
C GLY A 106 17.01 9.22 8.40
N PHE A 107 18.19 9.44 8.95
CA PHE A 107 19.06 10.57 8.65
C PHE A 107 20.44 10.31 9.25
N GLY A 108 21.46 10.95 8.69
CA GLY A 108 22.83 10.89 9.20
C GLY A 108 23.41 9.47 9.16
N SER A 109 24.17 9.14 10.21
CA SER A 109 24.76 7.82 10.37
C SER A 109 23.75 6.79 10.88
N ALA A 110 24.16 5.52 10.87
CA ALA A 110 23.39 4.42 11.45
C ALA A 110 23.07 4.66 12.94
N GLU A 111 24.03 5.17 13.72
CA GLU A 111 23.85 5.49 15.14
C GLU A 111 22.88 6.65 15.36
N ASP A 112 22.89 7.66 14.48
CA ASP A 112 21.93 8.78 14.54
C ASP A 112 20.49 8.29 14.38
N THR A 113 20.28 7.43 13.39
CA THR A 113 18.98 6.82 13.13
C THR A 113 18.59 5.81 14.21
N ASN A 114 19.53 5.03 14.76
CA ASN A 114 19.29 4.12 15.88
C ASN A 114 18.77 4.88 17.12
N ARG A 115 19.38 6.02 17.47
CA ARG A 115 18.90 6.87 18.58
C ARG A 115 17.47 7.34 18.31
N ARG A 116 17.15 7.69 17.07
CA ARG A 116 15.78 8.06 16.67
C ARG A 116 14.81 6.89 16.78
N PHE A 117 15.20 5.68 16.38
CA PHE A 117 14.36 4.48 16.53
C PHE A 117 14.05 4.17 17.99
N LYS A 118 15.06 4.19 18.88
CA LYS A 118 14.85 3.99 20.32
C LYS A 118 13.89 5.01 20.90
N TYR A 119 14.09 6.30 20.58
CA TYR A 119 13.15 7.35 20.97
C TYR A 119 11.72 7.08 20.49
N LEU A 120 11.53 6.69 19.23
CA LEU A 120 10.20 6.43 18.68
C LEU A 120 9.51 5.24 19.37
N LEU A 121 10.25 4.17 19.64
CA LEU A 121 9.75 3.01 20.40
C LEU A 121 9.35 3.40 21.82
N GLU A 122 10.15 4.23 22.50
CA GLU A 122 9.82 4.78 23.83
C GLU A 122 8.55 5.65 23.81
N GLN A 123 8.24 6.33 22.70
CA GLN A 123 7.00 7.10 22.52
C GLN A 123 5.79 6.24 22.10
N GLY A 124 5.90 4.91 22.11
CA GLY A 124 4.79 4.00 21.84
C GLY A 124 4.64 3.60 20.36
N GLN A 125 5.63 3.87 19.51
CA GLN A 125 5.65 3.33 18.16
C GLN A 125 5.74 1.80 18.18
N THR A 126 4.93 1.12 17.36
CA THR A 126 4.78 -0.36 17.39
C THR A 126 5.48 -1.09 16.25
N GLY A 127 6.26 -0.36 15.45
CA GLY A 127 7.11 -0.90 14.39
C GLY A 127 7.97 0.19 13.76
N LEU A 128 9.13 -0.16 13.22
CA LEU A 128 10.10 0.79 12.65
C LEU A 128 9.93 0.94 11.14
N SER A 129 10.17 2.13 10.58
CA SER A 129 10.30 2.28 9.13
C SER A 129 11.59 3.00 8.79
N VAL A 130 12.44 2.31 8.05
CA VAL A 130 13.77 2.78 7.67
C VAL A 130 13.69 3.56 6.35
N ALA A 131 14.18 4.80 6.39
CA ALA A 131 14.44 5.63 5.21
C ALA A 131 15.93 5.60 4.90
N PHE A 132 16.32 5.15 3.70
CA PHE A 132 17.71 5.12 3.27
C PHE A 132 18.06 6.38 2.49
N HIS A 133 19.31 6.83 2.58
CA HIS A 133 19.77 7.96 1.76
C HIS A 133 19.90 7.56 0.27
N LEU A 134 19.99 8.56 -0.61
CA LEU A 134 20.02 8.33 -2.06
C LEU A 134 21.13 7.35 -2.51
N PRO A 135 22.40 7.44 -2.04
CA PRO A 135 23.43 6.48 -2.44
C PRO A 135 23.05 5.01 -2.22
N THR A 136 22.61 4.60 -1.01
CA THR A 136 22.11 3.24 -0.76
C THR A 136 20.93 2.86 -1.68
N LEU A 137 20.00 3.79 -1.95
CA LEU A 137 18.86 3.54 -2.84
C LEU A 137 19.32 3.24 -4.28
N TYR A 138 20.36 3.92 -4.76
CA TYR A 138 20.98 3.75 -6.08
C TYR A 138 22.13 2.73 -6.11
N GLY A 139 22.43 2.06 -5.00
CA GLY A 139 23.47 1.03 -4.92
C GLY A 139 24.90 1.55 -5.02
N TYR A 140 25.14 2.74 -4.49
CA TYR A 140 26.47 3.32 -4.33
C TYR A 140 26.90 3.31 -2.86
N ASP A 141 28.16 2.94 -2.62
CA ASP A 141 28.82 3.19 -1.34
C ASP A 141 29.02 4.71 -1.13
N SER A 142 29.12 5.14 0.13
CA SER A 142 29.24 6.55 0.49
C SER A 142 30.48 7.27 -0.04
N ASP A 143 31.52 6.55 -0.47
CA ASP A 143 32.74 7.10 -1.08
C ASP A 143 32.67 7.19 -2.62
N HIS A 144 31.61 6.67 -3.23
CA HIS A 144 31.43 6.73 -4.68
C HIS A 144 31.25 8.19 -5.14
N PRO A 145 31.81 8.61 -6.30
CA PRO A 145 31.69 9.99 -6.77
C PRO A 145 30.25 10.52 -6.87
N MET A 146 29.29 9.67 -7.23
CA MET A 146 27.86 10.02 -7.31
C MET A 146 27.19 10.23 -5.94
N ALA A 147 27.83 9.81 -4.84
CA ALA A 147 27.31 9.99 -3.48
C ALA A 147 27.64 11.38 -2.88
N THR A 148 28.55 12.13 -3.52
CA THR A 148 29.03 13.43 -3.05
C THR A 148 27.87 14.37 -2.76
N GLY A 149 27.74 14.79 -1.49
CA GLY A 149 26.70 15.74 -1.04
C GLY A 149 25.35 15.13 -0.68
N GLU A 150 25.19 13.81 -0.81
CA GLU A 150 23.93 13.09 -0.54
C GLU A 150 24.04 12.08 0.62
N VAL A 151 25.25 11.86 1.16
CA VAL A 151 25.50 10.97 2.30
C VAL A 151 24.72 11.44 3.54
N GLY A 152 23.88 10.56 4.12
CA GLY A 152 23.09 10.82 5.33
C GLY A 152 22.00 11.90 5.21
N LYS A 153 21.75 12.48 4.03
CA LYS A 153 20.92 13.70 3.90
C LYS A 153 19.41 13.41 3.91
N CYS A 154 18.97 12.47 3.07
CA CYS A 154 17.55 12.11 2.91
C CYS A 154 17.16 10.82 3.64
N GLY A 155 18.11 10.19 4.34
CA GLY A 155 17.95 8.91 5.00
C GLY A 155 19.22 8.48 5.70
N VAL A 156 19.20 7.28 6.30
CA VAL A 156 20.40 6.66 6.87
C VAL A 156 21.34 6.17 5.77
N ALA A 157 22.65 6.34 5.96
CA ALA A 157 23.67 5.74 5.11
C ALA A 157 23.96 4.29 5.53
N ILE A 158 23.85 3.34 4.60
CA ILE A 158 24.17 1.93 4.82
C ILE A 158 24.98 1.43 3.63
N ASP A 159 26.26 1.19 3.86
CA ASP A 159 27.20 0.67 2.86
C ASP A 159 27.54 -0.80 3.15
N THR A 160 27.60 -1.16 4.43
CA THR A 160 28.06 -2.45 4.92
C THR A 160 27.14 -3.07 5.96
N LEU A 161 27.40 -4.34 6.29
CA LEU A 161 26.74 -5.00 7.42
C LEU A 161 26.99 -4.28 8.76
N ALA A 162 28.17 -3.67 8.95
CA ALA A 162 28.48 -2.96 10.19
C ALA A 162 27.54 -1.77 10.42
N ASP A 163 27.12 -1.09 9.35
CA ASP A 163 26.16 0.01 9.46
C ASP A 163 24.78 -0.52 9.82
N MET A 164 24.37 -1.65 9.26
CA MET A 164 23.10 -2.30 9.63
C MET A 164 23.12 -2.78 11.09
N GLU A 165 24.27 -3.26 11.58
CA GLU A 165 24.46 -3.63 13.00
C GLU A 165 24.31 -2.43 13.91
N ALA A 166 24.96 -1.31 13.59
CA ALA A 166 24.83 -0.05 14.33
C ALA A 166 23.38 0.48 14.30
N LEU A 167 22.71 0.37 13.15
CA LEU A 167 21.33 0.83 12.97
C LEU A 167 20.35 0.10 13.91
N PHE A 168 20.57 -1.19 14.15
CA PHE A 168 19.71 -2.03 15.00
C PHE A 168 20.33 -2.39 16.35
N GLU A 169 21.43 -1.75 16.74
CA GLU A 169 22.09 -2.02 18.02
C GLU A 169 21.11 -1.79 19.19
N GLY A 170 20.92 -2.82 20.02
CA GLY A 170 20.02 -2.78 21.17
C GLY A 170 18.53 -2.74 20.82
N ILE A 171 18.15 -3.01 19.56
CA ILE A 171 16.75 -3.16 19.13
C ILE A 171 16.49 -4.66 18.90
N PRO A 172 15.50 -5.28 19.59
CA PRO A 172 15.21 -6.71 19.43
C PRO A 172 14.44 -6.96 18.13
N ILE A 173 15.14 -7.38 17.06
CA ILE A 173 14.56 -7.57 15.72
C ILE A 173 13.44 -8.63 15.72
N GLY A 174 13.52 -9.66 16.56
CA GLY A 174 12.47 -10.68 16.70
C GLY A 174 11.16 -10.20 17.34
N GLU A 175 11.17 -9.02 17.98
CA GLU A 175 10.00 -8.49 18.70
C GLU A 175 9.40 -7.25 18.01
N VAL A 176 10.15 -6.59 17.13
CA VAL A 176 9.76 -5.35 16.47
C VAL A 176 9.64 -5.56 14.96
N THR A 177 8.46 -5.25 14.41
CA THR A 177 8.29 -5.30 12.95
C THR A 177 9.02 -4.15 12.27
N THR A 178 9.75 -4.42 11.18
CA THR A 178 10.53 -3.41 10.45
C THR A 178 10.07 -3.28 9.01
N SER A 179 9.82 -2.05 8.56
CA SER A 179 9.61 -1.73 7.14
C SER A 179 10.86 -1.09 6.58
N MET A 180 11.29 -1.50 5.40
CA MET A 180 12.43 -0.93 4.69
C MET A 180 11.94 -0.35 3.36
N THR A 181 12.02 0.98 3.22
CA THR A 181 11.67 1.66 1.97
C THR A 181 12.88 1.63 1.03
N ILE A 182 13.03 0.48 0.38
CA ILE A 182 14.16 0.12 -0.46
C ILE A 182 13.65 -0.69 -1.66
N ASN A 183 14.19 -0.45 -2.85
CA ASN A 183 13.71 -1.04 -4.10
C ASN A 183 14.83 -1.78 -4.83
N SER A 184 15.63 -1.11 -5.67
CA SER A 184 16.65 -1.77 -6.50
C SER A 184 17.68 -2.59 -5.70
N THR A 185 18.05 -2.11 -4.52
CA THR A 185 18.99 -2.76 -3.61
C THR A 185 18.32 -3.58 -2.51
N ALA A 186 16.99 -3.75 -2.57
CA ALA A 186 16.21 -4.53 -1.58
C ALA A 186 16.78 -5.92 -1.26
N PRO A 187 17.29 -6.73 -2.23
CA PRO A 187 17.88 -8.02 -1.89
C PRO A 187 19.09 -7.90 -0.95
N ILE A 188 19.92 -6.88 -1.16
CA ILE A 188 21.15 -6.64 -0.39
C ILE A 188 20.80 -6.22 1.04
N LEU A 189 19.92 -5.22 1.18
CA LEU A 189 19.55 -4.69 2.50
C LEU A 189 18.75 -5.73 3.31
N LEU A 190 17.93 -6.57 2.65
CA LEU A 190 17.29 -7.70 3.32
C LEU A 190 18.33 -8.71 3.81
N ALA A 191 19.32 -9.07 2.99
CA ALA A 191 20.38 -9.98 3.41
C ALA A 191 21.14 -9.44 4.63
N MET A 192 21.49 -8.15 4.63
CA MET A 192 22.12 -7.50 5.79
C MET A 192 21.22 -7.54 7.02
N TYR A 193 19.93 -7.19 6.87
CA TYR A 193 18.97 -7.22 7.98
C TYR A 193 18.82 -8.62 8.60
N LEU A 194 18.74 -9.66 7.76
CA LEU A 194 18.66 -11.04 8.21
C LEU A 194 19.95 -11.50 8.90
N ALA A 195 21.13 -11.08 8.40
CA ALA A 195 22.40 -11.37 9.07
C ALA A 195 22.51 -10.72 10.46
N VAL A 196 21.95 -9.51 10.64
CA VAL A 196 21.85 -8.91 11.99
C VAL A 196 20.91 -9.71 12.89
N ALA A 197 19.77 -10.18 12.37
CA ALA A 197 18.87 -11.05 13.12
C ALA A 197 19.55 -12.35 13.57
N GLU A 198 20.33 -13.00 12.69
CA GLU A 198 21.13 -14.19 13.02
C GLU A 198 22.17 -13.89 14.10
N LYS A 199 22.88 -12.76 14.01
CA LYS A 199 23.82 -12.31 15.04
C LYS A 199 23.16 -12.05 16.40
N GLN A 200 21.89 -11.61 16.41
CA GLN A 200 21.09 -11.48 17.63
C GLN A 200 20.52 -12.82 18.13
N GLY A 201 20.76 -13.93 17.42
CA GLY A 201 20.24 -15.25 17.78
C GLY A 201 18.74 -15.44 17.51
N VAL A 202 18.16 -14.62 16.61
CA VAL A 202 16.73 -14.65 16.27
C VAL A 202 16.46 -15.76 15.24
N ASP A 203 15.40 -16.54 15.45
CA ASP A 203 14.90 -17.49 14.45
C ASP A 203 14.20 -16.71 13.32
N ILE A 204 14.86 -16.60 12.16
CA ILE A 204 14.33 -15.83 11.03
C ILE A 204 12.93 -16.31 10.63
N ALA A 205 12.72 -17.62 10.55
CA ALA A 205 11.47 -18.14 10.02
C ALA A 205 10.30 -17.92 10.96
N ARG A 206 10.55 -17.99 12.26
CA ARG A 206 9.51 -17.89 13.30
C ARG A 206 9.25 -16.45 13.75
N ASP A 207 10.31 -15.65 13.90
CA ASP A 207 10.27 -14.43 14.70
C ASP A 207 10.48 -13.17 13.85
N VAL A 208 11.24 -13.23 12.76
CA VAL A 208 11.49 -12.04 11.92
C VAL A 208 10.24 -11.70 11.09
N SER A 209 9.77 -10.46 11.22
CA SER A 209 8.61 -9.95 10.49
C SER A 209 8.84 -8.51 10.05
N GLY A 210 8.41 -8.19 8.85
CA GLY A 210 8.69 -6.88 8.27
C GLY A 210 8.16 -6.75 6.86
N THR A 211 8.60 -5.70 6.18
CA THR A 211 8.16 -5.39 4.82
C THR A 211 9.30 -4.74 4.05
N LEU A 212 9.54 -5.21 2.83
CA LEU A 212 10.29 -4.43 1.85
C LEU A 212 9.31 -3.65 0.98
N GLN A 213 9.71 -2.46 0.52
CA GLN A 213 8.97 -1.81 -0.56
C GLN A 213 9.08 -2.61 -1.85
N ASN A 214 10.30 -2.86 -2.34
CA ASN A 214 10.63 -3.82 -3.41
C ASN A 214 9.72 -3.72 -4.66
N ASP A 215 9.19 -2.53 -4.95
CA ASP A 215 8.30 -2.28 -6.07
C ASP A 215 9.08 -1.50 -7.12
N ILE A 216 9.59 -2.21 -8.13
CA ILE A 216 10.41 -1.59 -9.18
C ILE A 216 9.56 -0.96 -10.30
N LEU A 217 8.34 -1.44 -10.56
CA LEU A 217 7.48 -0.91 -11.61
C LEU A 217 7.17 0.56 -11.36
N LYS A 218 6.78 0.90 -10.13
CA LYS A 218 6.57 2.30 -9.72
C LYS A 218 7.85 3.15 -9.71
N GLU A 219 9.05 2.55 -9.66
CA GLU A 219 10.30 3.30 -9.85
C GLU A 219 10.39 3.87 -11.26
N TYR A 220 10.09 3.06 -12.27
CA TYR A 220 10.09 3.53 -13.65
C TYR A 220 8.97 4.55 -13.90
N ILE A 221 7.81 4.37 -13.27
CA ILE A 221 6.63 5.25 -13.43
C ILE A 221 6.83 6.59 -12.72
N ALA A 222 7.25 6.61 -11.45
CA ALA A 222 7.13 7.78 -10.59
C ALA A 222 8.40 8.11 -9.77
N GLN A 223 8.92 7.18 -8.95
CA GLN A 223 9.92 7.48 -7.90
C GLN A 223 11.38 7.59 -8.39
N LYS A 224 11.72 6.90 -9.49
CA LYS A 224 12.98 7.01 -10.25
C LYS A 224 14.25 6.40 -9.62
N GLU A 225 14.13 5.57 -8.59
CA GLU A 225 15.23 4.89 -7.90
C GLU A 225 15.50 3.47 -8.49
N TYR A 226 15.79 3.40 -9.78
CA TYR A 226 16.11 2.15 -10.48
C TYR A 226 17.59 2.02 -10.88
N ILE A 227 18.15 0.82 -10.74
CA ILE A 227 19.53 0.49 -11.17
C ILE A 227 19.54 -0.29 -12.47
N TYR A 228 18.74 -1.37 -12.55
CA TYR A 228 18.75 -2.30 -13.66
C TYR A 228 17.61 -2.02 -14.66
N PRO A 229 17.65 -2.57 -15.89
CA PRO A 229 16.50 -2.60 -16.77
C PRO A 229 15.31 -3.36 -16.16
N PRO A 230 14.07 -3.16 -16.65
CA PRO A 230 12.87 -3.73 -16.01
C PRO A 230 12.90 -5.26 -15.82
N ARG A 231 13.32 -6.03 -16.84
CA ARG A 231 13.30 -7.51 -16.79
C ARG A 231 14.22 -8.10 -15.71
N PRO A 232 15.52 -7.75 -15.61
CA PRO A 232 16.35 -8.23 -14.52
C PRO A 232 15.88 -7.75 -13.14
N SER A 233 15.30 -6.54 -13.03
CA SER A 233 14.71 -6.10 -11.76
C SER A 233 13.52 -6.97 -11.34
N MET A 234 12.62 -7.31 -12.26
CA MET A 234 11.50 -8.23 -11.98
C MET A 234 11.99 -9.61 -11.55
N ARG A 235 13.10 -10.10 -12.11
CA ARG A 235 13.72 -11.36 -11.68
C ARG A 235 14.16 -11.28 -10.21
N LEU A 236 14.80 -10.21 -9.78
CA LEU A 236 15.22 -10.05 -8.38
C LEU A 236 14.02 -10.10 -7.42
N ILE A 237 12.88 -9.54 -7.83
CA ILE A 237 11.64 -9.58 -7.05
C ILE A 237 11.12 -11.01 -6.93
N THR A 238 11.06 -11.77 -8.03
CA THR A 238 10.61 -13.18 -7.98
C THR A 238 11.58 -14.07 -7.21
N ASP A 239 12.89 -13.82 -7.30
CA ASP A 239 13.90 -14.53 -6.51
C ASP A 239 13.69 -14.28 -5.00
N GLN A 240 13.34 -13.04 -4.61
CA GLN A 240 12.97 -12.72 -3.23
C GLN A 240 11.66 -13.39 -2.79
N PHE A 241 10.65 -13.52 -3.66
CA PHE A 241 9.42 -14.25 -3.35
C PHE A 241 9.74 -15.71 -2.99
N SER A 242 10.54 -16.37 -3.82
CA SER A 242 11.00 -17.75 -3.58
C SER A 242 11.81 -17.85 -2.28
N PHE A 243 12.76 -16.95 -2.07
CA PHE A 243 13.61 -16.96 -0.87
C PHE A 243 12.80 -16.75 0.41
N ALA A 244 11.90 -15.76 0.45
CA ALA A 244 11.13 -15.45 1.63
C ALA A 244 10.17 -16.58 1.99
N ARG A 245 9.55 -17.24 1.00
CA ARG A 245 8.73 -18.44 1.23
C ARG A 245 9.48 -19.49 2.06
N GLU A 246 10.74 -19.76 1.75
CA GLU A 246 11.53 -20.81 2.39
C GLU A 246 12.20 -20.37 3.70
N ARG A 247 12.68 -19.13 3.76
CA ARG A 247 13.59 -18.67 4.82
C ARG A 247 12.99 -17.63 5.74
N ALA A 248 12.13 -16.76 5.22
CA ALA A 248 11.51 -15.66 5.96
C ALA A 248 10.00 -15.58 5.70
N PRO A 249 9.23 -16.66 5.96
CA PRO A 249 7.82 -16.80 5.56
C PRO A 249 6.89 -15.80 6.22
N ARG A 250 7.34 -15.01 7.19
CA ARG A 250 6.59 -13.93 7.86
C ARG A 250 6.90 -12.54 7.29
N TRP A 251 7.82 -12.45 6.34
CA TRP A 251 8.20 -11.20 5.70
C TRP A 251 7.23 -10.85 4.56
N ASN A 252 6.76 -9.62 4.52
CA ASN A 252 6.03 -9.11 3.36
C ASN A 252 7.05 -8.69 2.30
N THR A 253 7.08 -9.41 1.19
CA THR A 253 8.16 -9.33 0.19
C THR A 253 8.10 -8.10 -0.69
N ILE A 254 6.95 -7.44 -0.75
CA ILE A 254 6.71 -6.25 -1.55
C ILE A 254 5.57 -5.43 -0.95
N SER A 255 5.67 -4.12 -1.12
CA SER A 255 4.61 -3.15 -0.86
C SER A 255 4.30 -2.42 -2.17
N ILE A 256 3.28 -2.89 -2.87
CA ILE A 256 2.87 -2.40 -4.18
C ILE A 256 2.30 -0.99 -4.01
N SER A 257 2.97 0.01 -4.58
CA SER A 257 2.92 1.38 -4.09
C SER A 257 2.27 2.37 -5.05
N GLY A 258 1.08 2.84 -4.69
CA GLY A 258 0.41 3.97 -5.34
C GLY A 258 0.85 5.33 -4.81
N TYR A 259 1.38 5.39 -3.58
CA TYR A 259 1.80 6.64 -2.93
C TYR A 259 2.66 7.54 -3.83
N HIS A 260 3.76 7.00 -4.38
CA HIS A 260 4.69 7.78 -5.22
C HIS A 260 4.08 8.18 -6.56
N ILE A 261 3.20 7.33 -7.13
CA ILE A 261 2.46 7.64 -8.35
C ILE A 261 1.53 8.85 -8.11
N ARG A 262 0.86 8.86 -6.94
CA ARG A 262 0.03 9.97 -6.51
C ARG A 262 0.83 11.24 -6.26
N GLU A 263 1.94 11.17 -5.54
CA GLU A 263 2.84 12.31 -5.29
C GLU A 263 3.47 12.86 -6.58
N ALA A 264 3.66 12.03 -7.60
CA ALA A 264 4.09 12.46 -8.94
C ALA A 264 2.98 13.19 -9.74
N GLY A 265 1.77 13.30 -9.19
CA GLY A 265 0.68 14.11 -9.75
C GLY A 265 -0.46 13.31 -10.39
N SER A 266 -0.58 12.01 -10.13
CA SER A 266 -1.69 11.22 -10.68
C SER A 266 -3.04 11.57 -10.02
N THR A 267 -4.15 11.30 -10.71
CA THR A 267 -5.48 11.26 -10.08
C THR A 267 -5.62 10.04 -9.15
N ALA A 268 -6.64 10.00 -8.30
CA ALA A 268 -6.89 8.85 -7.41
C ALA A 268 -7.26 7.60 -8.22
N LEU A 269 -7.98 7.78 -9.33
CA LEU A 269 -8.28 6.70 -10.28
C LEU A 269 -7.00 6.15 -10.93
N GLN A 270 -6.09 7.03 -11.34
CA GLN A 270 -4.79 6.62 -11.91
C GLN A 270 -3.92 5.91 -10.88
N GLU A 271 -3.83 6.44 -9.65
CA GLU A 271 -3.13 5.78 -8.53
C GLU A 271 -3.65 4.35 -8.36
N LEU A 272 -4.97 4.18 -8.21
CA LEU A 272 -5.57 2.87 -8.00
C LEU A 272 -5.35 1.94 -9.21
N ALA A 273 -5.61 2.42 -10.42
CA ALA A 273 -5.52 1.60 -11.63
C ALA A 273 -4.09 1.13 -11.91
N PHE A 274 -3.11 2.02 -11.78
CA PHE A 274 -1.70 1.69 -12.04
C PHE A 274 -1.15 0.76 -10.96
N THR A 275 -1.44 1.04 -9.68
CA THR A 275 -0.98 0.19 -8.57
C THR A 275 -1.56 -1.21 -8.64
N LEU A 276 -2.86 -1.36 -8.94
CA LEU A 276 -3.47 -2.67 -9.10
C LEU A 276 -2.93 -3.40 -10.33
N ARG A 277 -2.64 -2.69 -11.43
CA ARG A 277 -2.02 -3.28 -12.61
C ARG A 277 -0.60 -3.77 -12.32
N ASP A 278 0.20 -3.00 -11.57
CA ASP A 278 1.52 -3.42 -11.11
C ASP A 278 1.42 -4.68 -10.24
N GLY A 279 0.45 -4.71 -9.32
CA GLY A 279 0.17 -5.90 -8.50
C GLY A 279 -0.18 -7.15 -9.32
N MET A 280 -1.03 -7.01 -10.35
CA MET A 280 -1.33 -8.10 -11.28
C MET A 280 -0.06 -8.56 -12.01
N GLU A 281 0.78 -7.63 -12.46
CA GLU A 281 2.03 -7.96 -13.15
C GLU A 281 3.00 -8.72 -12.23
N TYR A 282 3.13 -8.33 -10.95
CA TYR A 282 3.94 -9.06 -9.98
C TYR A 282 3.45 -10.49 -9.76
N VAL A 283 2.13 -10.69 -9.66
CA VAL A 283 1.53 -12.03 -9.55
C VAL A 283 1.81 -12.85 -10.80
N GLU A 284 1.62 -12.27 -11.99
CA GLU A 284 1.91 -12.94 -13.28
C GLU A 284 3.40 -13.30 -13.42
N TYR A 285 4.32 -12.45 -12.94
CA TYR A 285 5.76 -12.77 -12.90
C TYR A 285 6.08 -13.89 -11.91
N GLY A 286 5.51 -13.87 -10.69
CA GLY A 286 5.69 -14.94 -9.71
C GLY A 286 5.25 -16.30 -10.26
N MET A 287 4.07 -16.35 -10.89
CA MET A 287 3.57 -17.56 -11.54
C MET A 287 4.44 -18.02 -12.72
N ARG A 288 4.92 -17.08 -13.56
CA ARG A 288 5.87 -17.39 -14.65
C ARG A 288 7.21 -17.94 -14.14
N ALA A 289 7.61 -17.55 -12.94
CA ALA A 289 8.79 -18.08 -12.26
C ALA A 289 8.56 -19.47 -11.63
N GLY A 290 7.35 -20.02 -11.71
CA GLY A 290 7.00 -21.35 -11.22
C GLY A 290 6.51 -21.39 -9.77
N LEU A 291 6.20 -20.23 -9.16
CA LEU A 291 5.62 -20.16 -7.82
C LEU A 291 4.10 -20.36 -7.90
N ASP A 292 3.55 -21.11 -6.93
CA ASP A 292 2.10 -21.14 -6.72
C ASP A 292 1.64 -19.77 -6.19
N VAL A 293 0.50 -19.27 -6.66
CA VAL A 293 -0.03 -17.97 -6.22
C VAL A 293 -0.28 -17.96 -4.72
N ASP A 294 -0.74 -19.07 -4.15
CA ASP A 294 -1.03 -19.17 -2.72
C ASP A 294 0.25 -19.21 -1.85
N ASP A 295 1.42 -19.50 -2.44
CA ASP A 295 2.70 -19.51 -1.73
C ASP A 295 3.23 -18.09 -1.44
N PHE A 296 2.89 -17.09 -2.26
CA PHE A 296 3.46 -15.74 -2.13
C PHE A 296 2.42 -14.60 -2.08
N ALA A 297 1.24 -14.76 -2.68
CA ALA A 297 0.20 -13.73 -2.68
C ALA A 297 -0.22 -13.27 -1.26
N PRO A 298 -0.33 -14.15 -0.24
CA PRO A 298 -0.65 -13.73 1.13
C PRO A 298 0.39 -12.80 1.78
N ARG A 299 1.58 -12.64 1.17
CA ARG A 299 2.67 -11.75 1.63
C ARG A 299 2.81 -10.47 0.81
N LEU A 300 1.97 -10.29 -0.21
CA LEU A 300 1.89 -9.02 -0.93
C LEU A 300 1.15 -8.01 -0.06
N SER A 301 1.64 -6.78 -0.06
CA SER A 301 1.02 -5.66 0.62
C SER A 301 0.91 -4.46 -0.31
N PHE A 302 0.16 -3.43 0.10
CA PHE A 302 -0.06 -2.22 -0.69
C PHE A 302 0.30 -0.97 0.12
N PHE A 303 0.70 0.08 -0.58
CA PHE A 303 0.97 1.39 0.00
C PHE A 303 0.31 2.50 -0.82
N PHE A 304 -0.81 3.01 -0.31
CA PHE A 304 -1.59 4.09 -0.91
C PHE A 304 -1.46 5.38 -0.12
N ASN A 305 -1.79 6.50 -0.77
CA ASN A 305 -1.88 7.80 -0.13
C ASN A 305 -3.25 8.00 0.55
N SER A 306 -3.30 8.89 1.54
CA SER A 306 -4.54 9.48 2.05
C SER A 306 -4.48 10.98 1.77
N HIS A 307 -5.33 11.44 0.87
CA HIS A 307 -5.24 12.79 0.30
C HIS A 307 -6.35 13.71 0.81
N ASN A 308 -6.24 15.01 0.50
CA ASN A 308 -7.16 16.06 0.96
C ASN A 308 -8.62 15.91 0.49
N ASP A 309 -8.89 15.10 -0.54
CA ASP A 309 -10.26 14.76 -0.93
C ASP A 309 -10.70 13.59 -0.05
N PHE A 310 -11.53 13.89 0.95
CA PHE A 310 -11.74 12.99 2.09
C PHE A 310 -12.59 11.75 1.77
N PHE A 311 -13.48 11.82 0.78
CA PHE A 311 -14.39 10.75 0.37
C PHE A 311 -14.03 10.21 -1.02
#